data_AF-A0A9E8IF70-F1
#
_entry.id   AF-A0A9E8IF70-F1
#
_cell.length_a   1.000
_cell.length_b   1.000
_cell.length_c   1.000
_cell.angle_alpha   90.00
_cell.angle_beta   90.00
_cell.angle_gamma   90.00
#
_symmetry.space_group_name_H-M   'P 1'
#
loop_
_entity.id
_entity.type
_entity.pdbx_description
1 polymer ?
#
loop_
_entity_poly.entity_id
_entity_poly.type
_entity_poly.pdbx_seq_one_letter_code
_entity_poly.pdbx_strand_id
1 'polypeptide(L)'
;MHNETSNDLSQAGLHIAIQDLKDELFDTPECDFAIAQLLTRWGQTEEAAQLLDEMLMKWGTSPEVLDLNQRGYAEMNASSLLLAGNDEIIKKPSKTAPANLEVVAA
;
A
#
# COMPACT_ATOMS: atom_id res chain seq x y z
N MET A 1 -25.18 8.61 17.42
CA MET A 1 -23.84 8.88 17.98
C MET A 1 -23.09 7.55 18.17
N HIS A 2 -22.73 6.87 17.07
CA HIS A 2 -22.07 5.55 17.13
C HIS A 2 -21.04 5.38 16.00
N ASN A 3 -20.21 6.40 15.75
CA ASN A 3 -19.13 6.29 14.77
C ASN A 3 -17.73 6.36 15.39
N GLU A 4 -17.60 6.70 16.67
CA GLU A 4 -16.31 6.87 17.33
C GLU A 4 -15.70 5.51 17.74
N THR A 5 -16.51 4.56 18.19
CA THR A 5 -16.01 3.25 18.69
C THR A 5 -15.39 2.35 17.62
N SER A 6 -15.79 2.47 16.35
CA SER A 6 -15.23 1.64 15.27
C SER A 6 -13.86 2.15 14.80
N ASN A 7 -13.62 3.46 14.90
CA ASN A 7 -12.34 4.04 14.51
C ASN A 7 -11.29 3.85 15.61
N ASP A 8 -11.69 4.00 16.88
CA ASP A 8 -10.82 3.72 18.04
C ASP A 8 -10.40 2.25 18.14
N LEU A 9 -11.32 1.30 17.89
CA LEU A 9 -10.98 -0.13 17.90
C LEU A 9 -9.99 -0.47 16.77
N SER A 10 -10.15 0.19 15.62
CA SER A 10 -9.22 0.05 14.50
C SER A 10 -7.85 0.59 14.94
N GLN A 11 -7.75 1.84 15.42
CA GLN A 11 -6.47 2.44 15.81
C GLN A 11 -5.74 1.67 16.93
N ALA A 12 -6.49 1.20 17.94
CA ALA A 12 -5.92 0.38 19.01
C ALA A 12 -5.37 -0.96 18.47
N GLY A 13 -6.07 -1.60 17.53
CA GLY A 13 -5.62 -2.82 16.88
C GLY A 13 -4.33 -2.63 16.09
N LEU A 14 -4.19 -1.50 15.40
CA LEU A 14 -2.96 -1.14 14.71
C LEU A 14 -1.80 -0.94 15.69
N HIS A 15 -2.00 -0.20 16.78
CA HIS A 15 -0.94 0.02 17.78
C HIS A 15 -0.46 -1.30 18.39
N ILE A 16 -1.36 -2.26 18.61
CA ILE A 16 -1.01 -3.61 19.07
C ILE A 16 -0.18 -4.32 18.00
N ALA A 17 -0.61 -4.31 16.75
CA ALA A 17 0.13 -4.96 15.65
C ALA A 17 1.53 -4.34 15.45
N ILE A 18 1.68 -3.03 15.62
CA ILE A 18 2.99 -2.35 15.57
C ILE A 18 3.87 -2.79 16.74
N GLN A 19 3.31 -2.92 17.95
CA GLN A 19 4.07 -3.39 19.12
C GLN A 19 4.50 -4.84 18.97
N ASP A 20 3.58 -5.73 18.57
CA ASP A 20 3.90 -7.14 18.30
C ASP A 20 5.01 -7.26 17.27
N LEU A 21 4.95 -6.48 16.18
CA LEU A 21 5.96 -6.50 15.13
C LEU A 21 7.32 -6.00 15.63
N LYS A 22 7.35 -5.00 16.52
CA LYS A 22 8.60 -4.54 17.17
C LYS A 22 9.17 -5.58 18.13
N ASP A 23 8.32 -6.27 18.88
CA ASP A 23 8.73 -7.31 19.81
C ASP A 23 9.23 -8.57 19.09
N GLU A 24 8.69 -8.89 17.91
CA GLU A 24 9.14 -10.02 17.09
C GLU A 24 10.40 -9.72 16.27
N LEU A 25 10.46 -8.57 15.60
CA LEU A 25 11.52 -8.26 14.62
C LEU A 25 12.73 -7.51 15.22
N PHE A 26 12.61 -7.04 16.46
CA PHE A 26 13.59 -6.21 17.17
C PHE A 26 13.92 -4.90 16.43
N ASP A 27 14.55 -3.92 17.11
CA ASP A 27 14.99 -2.65 16.50
C ASP A 27 15.97 -2.92 15.33
N THR A 28 15.42 -3.07 14.14
CA THR A 28 16.12 -3.33 12.87
C THR A 28 15.50 -2.44 11.78
N PRO A 29 16.24 -2.11 10.72
CA PRO A 29 15.68 -1.33 9.61
C PRO A 29 14.52 -2.07 8.91
N GLU A 30 14.54 -3.41 8.88
CA GLU A 30 13.41 -4.19 8.38
C GLU A 30 12.13 -4.01 9.20
N CYS A 31 12.27 -3.80 10.53
CA CYS A 31 11.14 -3.54 11.41
C CYS A 31 10.47 -2.21 11.05
N ASP A 32 11.25 -1.14 10.95
CA ASP A 32 10.75 0.19 10.60
C ASP A 32 10.07 0.16 9.21
N PHE A 33 10.63 -0.58 8.25
CA PHE A 33 10.01 -0.80 6.94
C PHE A 33 8.68 -1.57 7.01
N ALA A 34 8.61 -2.64 7.80
CA ALA A 34 7.39 -3.45 7.94
C ALA A 34 6.26 -2.66 8.62
N ILE A 35 6.58 -1.83 9.61
CA ILE A 35 5.63 -0.90 10.23
C ILE A 35 5.14 0.13 9.19
N ALA A 36 6.03 0.70 8.37
CA ALA A 36 5.64 1.66 7.33
C ALA A 36 4.69 1.05 6.29
N GLN A 37 4.90 -0.22 5.90
CA GLN A 37 3.95 -0.95 5.04
C GLN A 37 2.59 -1.15 5.72
N LEU A 38 2.59 -1.50 7.01
CA LEU A 38 1.36 -1.70 7.77
C LEU A 38 0.56 -0.40 7.86
N LEU A 39 1.22 0.71 8.20
CA LEU A 39 0.65 2.06 8.24
C LEU A 39 0.07 2.48 6.89
N THR A 40 0.81 2.22 5.80
CA THR A 40 0.34 2.50 4.43
C THR A 40 -0.95 1.74 4.09
N ARG A 41 -1.05 0.45 4.46
CA ARG A 41 -2.25 -0.37 4.24
C ARG A 41 -3.46 0.10 5.03
N TRP A 42 -3.21 0.71 6.19
CA TRP A 42 -4.22 1.29 7.06
C TRP A 42 -4.61 2.72 6.67
N GLY A 43 -4.00 3.28 5.62
CA GLY A 43 -4.28 4.64 5.14
C GLY A 43 -3.54 5.74 5.91
N GLN A 44 -2.65 5.39 6.84
CA GLN A 44 -1.76 6.32 7.54
C GLN A 44 -0.48 6.57 6.74
N THR A 45 -0.70 7.08 5.54
CA THR A 45 0.33 7.37 4.53
C THR A 45 1.35 8.39 5.04
N GLU A 46 0.91 9.41 5.81
CA GLU A 46 1.79 10.42 6.39
C GLU A 46 2.72 9.84 7.45
N GLU A 47 2.20 9.06 8.38
CA GLU A 47 3.01 8.42 9.43
C GLU A 47 3.98 7.38 8.85
N ALA A 48 3.54 6.63 7.86
CA ALA A 48 4.43 5.71 7.15
C ALA A 48 5.59 6.45 6.46
N ALA A 49 5.34 7.62 5.85
CA ALA A 49 6.38 8.40 5.19
C ALA A 49 7.37 8.96 6.21
N GLN A 50 6.85 9.49 7.32
CA GLN A 50 7.67 9.97 8.42
C GLN A 50 8.53 8.84 9.01
N LEU A 51 7.99 7.62 9.14
CA LEU A 51 8.75 6.48 9.64
C LEU A 51 9.86 6.05 8.68
N LEU A 52 9.62 6.11 7.36
CA LEU A 52 10.66 5.85 6.36
C LEU A 52 11.79 6.89 6.44
N ASP A 53 11.45 8.18 6.63
CA ASP A 53 12.44 9.24 6.84
C ASP A 53 13.23 9.03 8.15
N GLU A 54 12.55 8.70 9.25
CA GLU A 54 13.20 8.38 10.53
C GLU A 54 14.11 7.15 10.41
N MET A 55 13.73 6.14 9.64
CA MET A 55 14.56 4.97 9.35
C MET A 55 15.91 5.38 8.72
N LEU A 56 15.90 6.33 7.78
CA LEU A 56 17.15 6.85 7.19
C LEU A 56 17.97 7.66 8.20
N MET A 57 17.32 8.40 9.10
CA MET A 57 18.04 9.14 10.15
C MET A 57 18.66 8.21 11.20
N LYS A 58 17.96 7.14 11.57
CA LYS A 58 18.34 6.21 12.64
C LYS A 58 19.37 5.17 12.18
N TRP A 59 19.13 4.56 11.01
CA TRP A 59 19.98 3.48 10.48
C TRP A 59 20.99 3.95 9.44
N GLY A 60 20.86 5.19 8.97
CA GLY A 60 21.71 5.78 7.95
C GLY A 60 21.33 5.38 6.52
N THR A 61 22.21 5.69 5.58
CA THR A 61 22.01 5.50 4.14
C THR A 61 22.73 4.27 3.61
N SER A 62 22.74 3.19 4.41
CA SER A 62 23.24 1.89 3.94
C SER A 62 22.42 1.44 2.73
N PRO A 63 23.03 0.75 1.75
CA PRO A 63 22.34 0.37 0.51
C PRO A 63 21.09 -0.48 0.76
N GLU A 64 21.11 -1.33 1.80
CA GLU A 64 19.95 -2.10 2.23
C GLU A 64 18.81 -1.21 2.75
N VAL A 65 19.13 -0.23 3.60
CA VAL A 65 18.15 0.72 4.17
C VAL A 65 17.58 1.64 3.08
N LEU A 66 18.42 2.06 2.12
CA LEU A 66 17.98 2.85 0.96
C LEU A 66 17.02 2.07 0.07
N ASP A 67 17.29 0.79 -0.18
CA ASP A 67 16.40 -0.08 -0.97
C ASP A 67 15.03 -0.22 -0.28
N LEU A 68 15.03 -0.51 1.03
CA LEU A 68 13.80 -0.58 1.84
C LEU A 68 13.04 0.75 1.83
N ASN A 69 13.74 1.87 1.97
CA ASN A 69 13.12 3.20 1.96
C ASN A 69 12.46 3.51 0.61
N GLN A 70 13.19 3.32 -0.49
CA GLN A 70 12.68 3.52 -1.85
C GLN A 70 11.47 2.63 -2.14
N ARG A 71 11.53 1.37 -1.71
CA ARG A 71 10.43 0.44 -1.84
C ARG A 71 9.21 0.88 -1.04
N GLY A 72 9.39 1.38 0.18
CA GLY A 72 8.32 1.91 1.02
C GLY A 72 7.56 3.05 0.33
N TYR A 73 8.28 4.05 -0.21
CA TYR A 73 7.66 5.13 -0.96
C TYR A 73 7.00 4.66 -2.27
N ALA A 74 7.58 3.67 -2.95
CA ALA A 74 6.98 3.11 -4.15
C ALA A 74 5.64 2.40 -3.85
N GLU A 75 5.58 1.59 -2.79
CA GLU A 75 4.36 0.90 -2.36
C GLU A 75 3.29 1.88 -1.85
N MET A 76 3.71 2.95 -1.19
CA MET A 76 2.86 4.03 -0.75
C MET A 76 2.21 4.79 -1.91
N ASN A 77 3.02 5.18 -2.90
CA ASN A 77 2.53 5.82 -4.12
C ASN A 77 1.62 4.87 -4.91
N ALA A 78 1.95 3.59 -4.98
CA ALA A 78 1.10 2.58 -5.63
C ALA A 78 -0.25 2.42 -4.91
N SER A 79 -0.28 2.37 -3.59
CA SER A 79 -1.51 2.30 -2.80
C SER A 79 -2.39 3.55 -3.01
N SER A 80 -1.77 4.72 -3.08
CA SER A 80 -2.44 5.99 -3.37
C SER A 80 -3.01 6.04 -4.80
N LEU A 81 -2.26 5.52 -5.79
CA LEU A 81 -2.71 5.40 -7.18
C LEU A 81 -3.85 4.38 -7.37
N LEU A 82 -3.83 3.27 -6.63
CA LEU A 82 -4.91 2.27 -6.66
C LEU A 82 -6.22 2.80 -6.04
N LEU A 83 -6.12 3.64 -5.01
CA LEU A 83 -7.26 4.36 -4.45
C LEU A 83 -7.78 5.46 -5.39
N ALA A 84 -6.87 6.16 -6.08
CA ALA A 84 -7.20 7.21 -7.06
C ALA A 84 -7.71 6.66 -8.41
N GLY A 85 -7.45 5.39 -8.74
CA GLY A 85 -7.76 4.77 -10.04
C GLY A 85 -9.17 4.20 -10.21
N ASN A 86 -10.11 4.49 -9.29
CA ASN A 86 -11.51 4.09 -9.43
C ASN A 86 -12.41 5.16 -10.08
N ASP A 87 -11.83 6.15 -10.75
CA ASP A 87 -12.56 7.04 -11.67
C ASP A 87 -11.89 6.92 -13.06
N GLU A 88 -12.62 6.34 -14.02
CA GLU A 88 -12.21 6.03 -15.40
C GLU A 88 -11.10 4.94 -15.50
N ILE A 89 -11.39 3.71 -15.93
CA ILE A 89 -11.67 3.37 -17.33
C ILE A 89 -12.48 2.07 -17.35
N ILE A 90 -13.80 2.18 -17.43
CA ILE A 90 -14.60 1.14 -18.09
C ILE A 90 -14.20 1.22 -19.56
N LYS A 91 -13.15 0.46 -19.93
CA LYS A 91 -12.87 0.16 -21.34
C LYS A 91 -14.01 -0.71 -21.82
N LYS A 92 -15.10 -0.06 -22.25
CA LYS A 92 -16.14 -0.65 -23.09
C LYS A 92 -15.44 -1.48 -24.17
N PRO A 93 -15.78 -2.76 -24.37
CA PRO A 93 -15.34 -3.44 -25.57
C PRO A 93 -15.95 -2.71 -26.77
N SER A 94 -15.09 -2.06 -27.54
CA SER A 94 -15.44 -1.38 -28.78
C SER A 94 -16.13 -2.39 -29.69
N LYS A 95 -17.39 -2.12 -29.97
CA LYS A 95 -18.19 -2.76 -31.01
C LYS A 95 -17.42 -2.75 -32.34
N THR A 96 -17.10 -3.93 -32.85
CA THR A 96 -16.85 -4.11 -34.29
C THR A 96 -17.53 -5.41 -34.72
N ALA A 97 -18.71 -5.26 -35.31
CA ALA A 97 -19.37 -6.28 -36.13
C ALA A 97 -19.01 -6.02 -37.61
N PRO A 98 -19.28 -6.94 -38.55
CA PRO A 98 -19.61 -8.35 -38.43
C PRO A 98 -18.57 -9.25 -39.15
N ALA A 99 -18.38 -10.49 -38.67
CA ALA A 99 -17.70 -11.51 -39.46
C ALA A 99 -18.66 -11.98 -40.56
N ASN A 100 -18.24 -11.81 -41.81
CA ASN A 100 -18.97 -12.22 -43.00
C ASN A 100 -19.10 -13.75 -43.00
N LEU A 101 -20.33 -14.25 -42.93
CA LEU A 101 -20.66 -15.67 -42.96
C LEU A 101 -20.78 -16.09 -44.44
N GLU A 102 -19.67 -16.49 -45.06
CA GLU A 102 -19.74 -17.10 -46.38
C GLU A 102 -20.13 -18.58 -46.23
N VAL A 103 -21.44 -18.82 -46.26
CA VAL A 103 -22.04 -20.12 -46.54
C VAL A 103 -21.87 -20.38 -48.03
N VAL A 104 -21.13 -21.41 -48.40
CA VAL A 104 -21.39 -22.17 -49.63
C VAL A 104 -21.50 -23.63 -49.27
N ALA A 105 -22.68 -24.15 -49.56
CA ALA A 105 -23.12 -25.52 -49.37
C ALA A 105 -22.78 -26.39 -50.61
N ALA A 106 -22.71 -27.70 -50.34
CA ALA A 106 -22.91 -28.86 -51.23
C ALA A 106 -21.94 -29.05 -52.39
#